data_AF-R9LVT4-F1
#
_entry.id   AF-R9LVT4-F1
#
_cell.length_a   1.000
_cell.length_b   1.000
_cell.length_c   1.000
_cell.angle_alpha   90.00
_cell.angle_beta   90.00
_cell.angle_gamma   90.00
#
_symmetry.space_group_name_H-M   'P 1'
#
loop_
_entity.id
_entity.type
_entity.pdbx_description
1 polymer ?
#
loop_
_entity_poly.entity_id
_entity_poly.type
_entity_poly.pdbx_seq_one_letter_code
_entity_poly.pdbx_strand_id
1 'polypeptide(L)'
;MDKKESLLKQRDEAKKEAAQYENQVKILLNKQRDAERHARNHRLIVHGAIMEGVFPFTASMDGESLKAFLIDLSRLPGAEETAEKAQKIAPTN
;
A
#
# COMPACT_ATOMS: atom_id res chain seq x y z
N MET A 1 -18.04 -53.88 9.26
CA MET A 1 -16.64 -53.40 9.21
C MET A 1 -16.58 -51.85 9.26
N ASP A 2 -17.60 -51.18 9.81
CA ASP A 2 -18.06 -49.97 9.12
C ASP A 2 -17.70 -48.64 9.82
N LYS A 3 -17.39 -48.68 11.12
CA LYS A 3 -17.13 -47.45 11.89
C LYS A 3 -15.70 -46.92 11.71
N LYS A 4 -14.71 -47.80 11.72
CA LYS A 4 -13.29 -47.44 11.56
C LYS A 4 -12.98 -46.86 10.18
N GLU A 5 -13.52 -47.47 9.12
CA GLU A 5 -13.38 -46.92 7.76
C GLU A 5 -14.08 -45.57 7.59
N SER A 6 -15.28 -45.39 8.18
CA SER A 6 -15.97 -44.09 8.13
C SER A 6 -15.18 -42.97 8.81
N LEU A 7 -14.56 -43.26 9.97
CA LEU A 7 -13.75 -42.29 10.72
C LEU A 7 -12.45 -41.96 9.97
N LEU A 8 -11.85 -42.93 9.29
CA LEU A 8 -10.67 -42.69 8.44
C LEU A 8 -11.01 -41.79 7.25
N LYS A 9 -12.15 -42.03 6.58
CA LYS A 9 -12.63 -41.16 5.50
C LYS A 9 -12.89 -39.73 5.98
N GLN A 10 -13.62 -39.56 7.09
CA GLN A 10 -13.88 -38.25 7.69
C GLN A 10 -12.59 -37.51 8.07
N ARG A 11 -11.60 -38.23 8.63
CA ARG A 11 -10.28 -37.65 8.95
C ARG A 11 -9.56 -37.18 7.68
N ASP A 12 -9.59 -37.98 6.62
CA ASP A 12 -8.89 -37.66 5.38
C ASP A 12 -9.56 -36.52 4.60
N GLU A 13 -10.90 -36.42 4.67
CA GLU A 13 -11.67 -35.27 4.17
C GLU A 13 -11.35 -34.02 4.98
N ALA A 14 -11.39 -34.07 6.31
CA ALA A 14 -11.06 -32.94 7.18
C ALA A 14 -9.62 -32.45 6.96
N LYS A 15 -8.66 -33.34 6.70
CA LYS A 15 -7.29 -32.97 6.34
C LYS A 15 -7.20 -32.24 5.01
N LYS A 16 -7.98 -32.67 4.00
CA LYS A 16 -8.03 -32.00 2.70
C LYS A 16 -8.64 -30.61 2.83
N GLU A 17 -9.73 -30.48 3.57
CA GLU A 17 -10.35 -29.18 3.84
C GLU A 17 -9.42 -28.25 4.60
N ALA A 18 -8.72 -28.73 5.62
CA ALA A 18 -7.72 -27.93 6.34
C ALA A 18 -6.64 -27.38 5.39
N ALA A 19 -6.10 -28.23 4.50
CA ALA A 19 -5.12 -27.79 3.51
C ALA A 19 -5.71 -26.80 2.48
N GLN A 20 -6.99 -26.94 2.12
CA GLN A 20 -7.67 -25.98 1.25
C GLN A 20 -7.83 -24.62 1.95
N TYR A 21 -8.24 -24.60 3.21
CA TYR A 21 -8.35 -23.36 3.99
C TYR A 21 -6.99 -22.68 4.16
N GLU A 22 -5.92 -23.43 4.46
CA GLU A 22 -4.56 -22.88 4.52
C GLU A 22 -4.15 -22.21 3.19
N ASN A 23 -4.49 -22.83 2.05
CA ASN A 23 -4.22 -22.24 0.75
C ASN A 23 -5.07 -20.99 0.48
N GLN A 24 -6.34 -20.98 0.87
CA GLN A 24 -7.19 -19.81 0.78
C GLN A 24 -6.65 -18.64 1.62
N VAL A 25 -6.21 -18.90 2.85
CA VAL A 25 -5.59 -17.89 3.73
C VAL A 25 -4.33 -17.31 3.08
N LYS A 26 -3.45 -18.15 2.52
CA LYS A 26 -2.26 -17.68 1.80
C LYS A 26 -2.63 -16.77 0.62
N ILE A 27 -3.64 -17.14 -0.16
CA ILE A 27 -4.12 -16.33 -1.29
C ILE A 27 -4.66 -14.98 -0.79
N LEU A 28 -5.46 -14.98 0.28
CA LEU A 28 -6.04 -13.75 0.83
C LEU A 28 -4.95 -12.80 1.36
N LEU A 29 -3.94 -13.32 2.06
CA LEU A 29 -2.81 -12.52 2.54
C LEU A 29 -2.00 -11.91 1.39
N ASN A 30 -1.82 -12.64 0.29
CA ASN A 30 -1.13 -12.10 -0.89
C ASN A 30 -1.96 -11.01 -1.57
N LYS A 31 -3.27 -11.22 -1.75
CA LYS A 31 -4.18 -10.20 -2.29
C LYS A 31 -4.19 -8.92 -1.45
N GLN A 32 -4.14 -9.05 -0.13
CA GLN A 32 -4.07 -7.90 0.77
C GLN A 32 -2.79 -7.09 0.54
N ARG A 33 -1.63 -7.76 0.51
CA ARG A 33 -0.33 -7.10 0.23
C ARG A 33 -0.30 -6.43 -1.14
N ASP A 34 -0.89 -7.07 -2.14
CA ASP A 34 -1.00 -6.51 -3.49
C ASP A 34 -1.90 -5.28 -3.50
N ALA A 35 -3.05 -5.33 -2.82
CA ALA A 35 -3.95 -4.18 -2.69
C ALA A 35 -3.26 -3.00 -1.98
N GLU A 36 -2.50 -3.25 -0.91
CA GLU A 36 -1.70 -2.23 -0.21
C GLU A 36 -0.63 -1.62 -1.14
N ARG A 37 0.06 -2.45 -1.93
CA ARG A 37 1.03 -1.99 -2.93
C ARG A 37 0.36 -1.14 -4.00
N HIS A 38 -0.80 -1.55 -4.50
CA HIS A 38 -1.57 -0.81 -5.49
C HIS A 38 -2.05 0.54 -4.95
N ALA A 39 -2.59 0.57 -3.73
CA ALA A 39 -3.00 1.80 -3.06
C ALA A 39 -1.82 2.76 -2.86
N ARG A 40 -0.66 2.24 -2.45
CA ARG A 40 0.58 3.02 -2.33
C ARG A 40 1.00 3.61 -3.68
N ASN A 41 1.05 2.79 -4.73
CA ASN A 41 1.46 3.24 -6.06
C ASN A 41 0.49 4.27 -6.63
N HIS A 42 -0.81 4.05 -6.47
CA HIS A 42 -1.83 5.03 -6.86
C HIS A 42 -1.62 6.38 -6.16
N ARG A 43 -1.42 6.37 -4.84
CA ARG A 43 -1.14 7.60 -4.07
C ARG A 43 0.12 8.31 -4.57
N LEU A 44 1.19 7.57 -4.87
CA LEU A 44 2.43 8.16 -5.38
C LEU A 44 2.25 8.78 -6.78
N ILE A 45 1.50 8.13 -7.65
CA ILE A 45 1.17 8.66 -8.99
C ILE A 45 0.34 9.95 -8.86
N VAL A 46 -0.70 9.94 -8.02
CA VAL A 46 -1.55 11.11 -7.80
C VAL A 46 -0.74 12.28 -7.24
N HIS A 47 0.10 12.05 -6.23
CA HIS A 47 0.97 13.11 -5.71
C HIS A 47 2.00 13.60 -6.73
N GLY A 48 2.56 12.70 -7.56
CA GLY A 48 3.43 13.07 -8.67
C GLY A 48 2.73 13.97 -9.69
N ALA A 49 1.50 13.64 -10.07
CA ALA A 49 0.70 14.46 -10.99
C ALA A 49 0.38 15.85 -10.40
N ILE A 50 0.10 15.95 -9.09
CA ILE A 50 -0.07 17.24 -8.42
C ILE A 50 1.24 18.04 -8.45
N MET A 51 2.38 17.38 -8.20
CA MET A 51 3.70 18.02 -8.25
C MET A 51 4.00 18.59 -9.65
N GLU A 52 3.79 17.82 -10.71
CA GLU A 52 3.95 18.29 -12.09
C GLU A 52 2.97 19.42 -12.44
N GLY A 53 1.74 19.39 -11.91
CA GLY A 53 0.77 20.47 -12.10
C GLY A 53 1.21 21.80 -11.47
N VAL A 54 1.86 21.76 -10.32
CA VAL A 54 2.38 22.96 -9.63
C VAL A 54 3.73 23.41 -10.19
N PHE A 55 4.60 22.45 -10.53
CA PHE A 55 5.95 22.67 -11.03
C PHE A 55 6.18 21.90 -12.34
N PRO A 56 5.72 22.41 -13.51
CA PRO A 56 5.75 21.65 -14.77
C PRO A 56 7.12 21.14 -15.21
N PHE A 57 8.21 21.82 -14.80
CA PHE A 57 9.57 21.41 -15.12
C PHE A 57 9.99 20.10 -14.40
N THR A 58 9.28 19.66 -13.36
CA THR A 58 9.63 18.42 -12.64
C THR A 58 9.38 17.17 -13.47
N ALA A 59 8.56 17.25 -14.52
CA ALA A 59 8.27 16.11 -15.41
C ALA A 59 9.52 15.58 -16.15
N SER A 60 10.53 16.41 -16.35
CA SER A 60 11.80 16.03 -16.98
C SER A 60 12.96 15.87 -15.99
N MET A 61 12.73 16.11 -14.70
CA MET A 61 13.76 15.97 -13.66
C MET A 61 13.91 14.52 -13.22
N ASP A 62 15.13 14.11 -12.93
CA ASP A 62 15.36 12.86 -12.22
C ASP A 62 14.94 12.98 -10.74
N GLY A 63 14.76 11.82 -10.09
CA GLY A 63 14.27 11.77 -8.71
C GLY A 63 15.22 12.36 -7.67
N GLU A 64 16.53 12.37 -7.91
CA GLU A 64 17.51 12.95 -6.99
C GLU A 64 17.50 14.48 -7.06
N SER A 65 17.47 15.03 -8.29
CA SER A 65 17.29 16.47 -8.51
C SER A 65 15.96 16.98 -7.96
N LEU A 66 14.86 16.24 -8.16
CA LEU A 66 13.55 16.59 -7.61
C LEU A 66 13.57 16.61 -6.08
N LYS A 67 14.22 15.62 -5.46
CA LYS A 67 14.39 15.55 -4.01
C LYS A 67 15.20 16.74 -3.48
N ALA A 68 16.31 17.08 -4.13
CA ALA A 68 17.13 18.23 -3.74
C ALA A 68 16.33 19.54 -3.80
N PHE A 69 15.60 19.76 -4.91
CA PHE A 69 14.71 20.90 -5.07
C PHE A 69 13.67 21.01 -3.94
N LEU A 70 13.02 19.90 -3.57
CA LEU A 70 12.01 19.91 -2.51
C LEU A 70 12.61 20.17 -1.12
N ILE A 71 13.84 19.72 -0.86
CA ILE A 71 14.57 20.02 0.38
C ILE A 71 14.92 21.51 0.45
N ASP A 72 15.36 22.10 -0.67
CA ASP A 72 15.68 23.53 -0.71
C ASP A 72 14.41 24.38 -0.53
N LEU A 73 13.30 23.99 -1.16
CA LEU A 73 11.99 24.60 -0.92
C LEU A 73 11.57 24.51 0.55
N SER A 74 11.77 23.35 1.21
CA SER A 74 11.37 23.17 2.60
C SER A 74 12.19 24.00 3.60
N ARG A 75 13.34 24.54 3.17
CA ARG A 75 14.22 25.40 3.99
C ARG A 75 13.96 26.89 3.79
N LEU A 76 13.08 27.27 2.87
CA LEU A 76 12.73 28.67 2.66
C LEU A 76 11.99 29.23 3.89
N PRO A 77 12.19 30.52 4.23
CA PRO A 77 11.43 31.17 5.29
C PRO A 77 9.92 31.03 5.06
N GLY A 78 9.18 30.63 6.11
CA GLY A 78 7.73 30.43 6.04
C GLY A 78 7.27 29.06 5.51
N ALA A 79 8.19 28.19 5.05
CA ALA A 79 7.83 26.84 4.61
C ALA A 79 7.29 25.98 5.76
N GLU A 80 7.91 26.04 6.94
CA GLU A 80 7.47 25.31 8.14
C GLU A 80 6.06 25.74 8.58
N GLU A 81 5.80 27.05 8.68
CA GLU A 81 4.48 27.58 9.02
C GLU A 81 3.40 27.16 7.99
N THR A 82 3.75 27.17 6.71
CA THR A 82 2.85 26.73 5.65
C THR A 82 2.56 25.23 5.75
N ALA A 83 3.57 24.42 6.06
CA ALA A 83 3.40 22.97 6.28
C ALA A 83 2.52 22.69 7.50
N GLU A 84 2.69 23.41 8.61
CA GLU A 84 1.83 23.29 9.78
C GLU A 84 0.36 23.67 9.48
N LYS A 85 0.14 24.77 8.74
CA LYS A 85 -1.21 25.17 8.33
C LYS A 85 -1.86 24.10 7.45
N ALA A 86 -1.12 23.54 6.50
CA ALA A 86 -1.62 22.47 5.64
C ALA A 86 -2.00 21.21 6.44
N GLN A 87 -1.21 20.84 7.45
CA GLN A 87 -1.52 19.70 8.34
C GLN A 87 -2.78 19.93 9.18
N LYS A 88 -3.02 21.17 9.64
CA LYS A 88 -4.22 21.52 10.41
C LYS A 88 -5.51 21.50 9.57
N ILE A 89 -5.40 21.65 8.25
CA ILE A 89 -6.53 21.63 7.31
C ILE A 89 -6.82 20.21 6.79
N ALA A 90 -5.84 19.30 6.86
CA ALA A 90 -6.04 17.91 6.50
C ALA A 90 -7.03 17.26 7.49
N PRO A 91 -8.03 16.48 7.03
CA PRO A 91 -8.96 15.81 7.92
C PRO A 91 -8.17 14.87 8.84
N THR A 92 -8.24 15.13 10.15
CA THR A 92 -7.83 14.19 11.18
C THR A 92 -8.79 13.02 11.14
N ASN A 93 -8.38 11.93 10.49
CA ASN A 93 -9.01 10.62 10.63
C ASN A 93 -8.62 10.00 11.97
#